data_AF-A0A1Y4IMB8-F1
#
_entry.id   AF-A0A1Y4IMB8-F1
#
_cell.length_a   1.000
_cell.length_b   1.000
_cell.length_c   1.000
_cell.angle_alpha   90.00
_cell.angle_beta   90.00
_cell.angle_gamma   90.00
#
_symmetry.space_group_name_H-M   'P 1'
#
loop_
_entity.id
_entity.type
_entity.pdbx_description
1 polymer ?
#
loop_
_entity_poly.entity_id
_entity_poly.type
_entity_poly.pdbx_seq_one_letter_code
_entity_poly.pdbx_strand_id
1 'polypeptide(L)'
;MKLPKEEYIHVEENGRKVTYCTMRQKVLHTIGLNSGHTGRRLYTRQGKKYYKPYRNYFYGNDKDLDKLVEAGYMECSTEIAHGEKSKTYWFNRDGLDWLGTQIGIHIYDEEN
;
A
#
# COMPACT_ATOMS: atom_id res chain seq x y z
N MET A 1 -4.36 9.52 10.13
CA MET A 1 -3.78 9.88 8.82
C MET A 1 -4.81 9.68 7.71
N LYS A 2 -4.80 10.49 6.64
CA LYS A 2 -5.69 10.31 5.46
C LYS A 2 -4.85 10.09 4.20
N LEU A 3 -5.31 9.20 3.32
CA LEU A 3 -4.64 8.99 2.03
C LEU A 3 -4.93 10.15 1.06
N PRO A 4 -3.97 10.50 0.19
CA PRO A 4 -4.24 11.29 -1.01
C PRO A 4 -5.36 10.65 -1.84
N LYS A 5 -6.06 11.48 -2.62
CA LYS A 5 -7.17 11.02 -3.46
C LYS A 5 -6.66 10.27 -4.69
N GLU A 6 -5.62 10.81 -5.33
CA GLU A 6 -5.00 10.25 -6.53
C GLU A 6 -3.86 9.28 -6.19
N GLU A 7 -3.61 8.32 -7.07
CA GLU A 7 -2.45 7.42 -6.96
C GLU A 7 -1.15 8.10 -7.45
N TYR A 8 -1.25 8.94 -8.47
CA TYR A 8 -0.10 9.58 -9.08
C TYR A 8 -0.30 11.10 -9.13
N ILE A 9 0.77 11.83 -8.92
CA ILE A 9 0.83 13.28 -9.16
C ILE A 9 1.72 13.49 -10.37
N HIS A 10 1.23 14.27 -11.34
CA HIS A 10 1.99 14.66 -12.52
C HIS A 10 2.40 16.12 -12.41
N VAL A 11 3.70 16.38 -12.55
CA VAL A 11 4.26 17.73 -12.48
C VAL A 11 5.07 17.96 -13.75
N GLU A 12 5.05 19.17 -14.28
CA GLU A 12 5.92 19.57 -15.36
C GLU A 12 7.15 20.28 -14.78
N GLU A 13 8.33 19.68 -14.95
CA GLU A 13 9.60 20.20 -14.45
C GLU A 13 10.57 20.29 -15.63
N ASN A 14 11.13 21.48 -15.88
CA ASN A 14 12.09 21.72 -16.97
C ASN A 14 11.58 21.24 -18.35
N GLY A 15 10.28 21.44 -18.63
CA GLY A 15 9.64 21.00 -19.88
C GLY A 15 9.46 19.48 -20.01
N ARG A 16 9.63 18.72 -18.93
CA ARG A 16 9.38 17.27 -18.88
C ARG A 16 8.26 16.96 -17.90
N LYS A 17 7.35 16.06 -18.31
CA LYS A 17 6.32 15.53 -17.41
C LYS A 17 6.92 14.47 -16.50
N VAL A 18 7.04 14.78 -15.21
CA VAL A 18 7.47 13.87 -14.16
C VAL A 18 6.24 13.31 -13.44
N THR A 19 6.28 12.02 -13.10
CA THR A 19 5.20 11.34 -12.38
C THR A 19 5.70 10.84 -11.04
N TYR A 20 5.04 11.24 -9.97
CA TYR A 20 5.35 10.86 -8.60
C TYR A 20 4.28 9.92 -8.05
N CYS A 21 4.71 8.83 -7.42
CA CYS A 21 3.83 7.93 -6.68
C CYS A 21 3.43 8.58 -5.35
N THR A 22 2.13 8.63 -5.08
CA THR A 22 1.61 9.06 -3.79
C THR A 22 1.67 7.93 -2.77
N MET A 23 1.46 8.26 -1.49
CA MET A 23 1.22 7.26 -0.44
C MET A 23 0.08 6.31 -0.82
N ARG A 24 -0.99 6.80 -1.47
CA ARG A 24 -2.11 5.94 -1.93
C ARG A 24 -1.60 4.84 -2.86
N GLN A 25 -0.82 5.20 -3.88
CA GLN A 25 -0.27 4.22 -4.81
C GLN A 25 0.59 3.17 -4.09
N LYS A 26 1.45 3.62 -3.16
CA LYS A 26 2.39 2.75 -2.45
C LYS A 26 1.68 1.73 -1.55
N VAL A 27 0.69 2.18 -0.78
CA VAL A 27 -0.09 1.29 0.10
C VAL A 27 -0.92 0.29 -0.69
N LEU A 28 -1.50 0.73 -1.81
CA LEU A 28 -2.26 -0.16 -2.71
C LEU A 28 -1.34 -1.18 -3.38
N HIS A 29 -0.11 -0.77 -3.72
CA HIS A 29 0.89 -1.67 -4.29
C HIS A 29 1.36 -2.72 -3.30
N THR A 30 1.53 -2.35 -2.04
CA THR A 30 1.95 -3.24 -0.95
C THR A 30 1.02 -4.47 -0.83
N ILE A 31 -0.30 -4.24 -0.88
CA ILE A 31 -1.30 -5.32 -0.83
C ILE A 31 -1.64 -5.90 -2.22
N GLY A 32 -1.03 -5.38 -3.28
CA GLY A 32 -1.27 -5.83 -4.66
C GLY A 32 -2.61 -5.39 -5.27
N LEU A 33 -3.31 -4.41 -4.68
CA LEU A 33 -4.62 -3.96 -5.16
C LEU A 33 -4.54 -3.19 -6.49
N ASN A 34 -3.46 -2.44 -6.72
CA ASN A 34 -3.27 -1.72 -7.99
C ASN A 34 -2.43 -2.50 -9.02
N SER A 35 -2.30 -3.82 -8.85
CA SER A 35 -1.67 -4.68 -9.85
C SER A 35 -2.63 -4.97 -11.02
N GLY A 36 -2.11 -5.30 -12.21
CA GLY A 36 -2.96 -5.74 -13.33
C GLY A 36 -3.72 -7.06 -13.05
N HIS A 37 -3.34 -7.79 -12.00
CA HIS A 37 -3.91 -9.08 -11.62
C HIS A 37 -5.13 -8.98 -10.68
N THR A 38 -5.49 -7.78 -10.22
CA THR A 38 -6.45 -7.57 -9.12
C THR A 38 -7.91 -7.88 -9.47
N GLY A 39 -8.28 -7.83 -10.75
CA GLY A 39 -9.68 -8.01 -11.20
C GLY A 39 -10.33 -9.34 -10.75
N ARG A 40 -9.52 -10.34 -10.36
CA ARG A 40 -10.02 -11.66 -9.92
C ARG A 40 -10.32 -11.76 -8.41
N ARG A 41 -9.92 -10.78 -7.59
CA ARG A 41 -9.95 -10.88 -6.12
C ARG A 41 -10.83 -9.85 -5.42
N LEU A 42 -11.25 -8.80 -6.12
CA LEU A 42 -12.26 -7.88 -5.60
C LEU A 42 -13.64 -8.50 -5.75
N TYR A 43 -14.30 -8.75 -4.62
CA TYR A 43 -15.61 -9.38 -4.55
C TYR A 43 -16.64 -8.40 -4.00
N THR A 44 -17.86 -8.41 -4.53
CA THR A 44 -18.96 -7.58 -4.02
C THR A 44 -20.10 -8.46 -3.52
N ARG A 45 -20.56 -8.21 -2.29
CA ARG A 45 -21.70 -8.90 -1.67
C ARG A 45 -22.55 -7.90 -0.92
N GLN A 46 -23.85 -7.88 -1.23
CA GLN A 46 -24.83 -7.01 -0.58
C GLN A 46 -24.36 -5.53 -0.55
N GLY A 47 -23.85 -5.04 -1.67
CA GLY A 47 -23.37 -3.65 -1.81
C GLY A 47 -22.03 -3.35 -1.13
N LYS A 48 -21.43 -4.29 -0.41
CA LYS A 48 -20.10 -4.15 0.22
C LYS A 48 -19.02 -4.78 -0.65
N LYS A 49 -17.86 -4.12 -0.73
CA LYS A 49 -16.68 -4.60 -1.46
C LYS A 49 -15.71 -5.27 -0.49
N TYR A 50 -15.15 -6.38 -0.92
CA TYR A 50 -14.21 -7.21 -0.16
C TYR A 50 -13.01 -7.54 -1.03
N TYR A 51 -11.83 -7.55 -0.43
CA TYR A 51 -10.59 -7.88 -1.11
C TYR A 51 -9.76 -8.82 -0.25
N LYS A 52 -9.26 -9.90 -0.86
CA LYS A 52 -8.23 -10.75 -0.26
C LYS A 52 -6.89 -10.49 -0.95
N PRO A 53 -5.92 -9.83 -0.27
CA PRO A 53 -4.58 -9.62 -0.80
C PRO A 53 -3.93 -10.94 -1.21
N TYR A 54 -3.15 -10.93 -2.29
CA TYR A 54 -2.32 -12.09 -2.67
C TYR A 54 -0.91 -11.99 -2.10
N ARG A 55 -0.58 -10.81 -1.58
CA ARG A 55 0.64 -10.45 -0.89
C ARG A 55 0.28 -9.35 0.09
N ASN A 56 1.05 -9.25 1.17
CA ASN A 56 1.03 -8.12 2.08
C ASN A 56 2.46 -7.74 2.43
N TYR A 57 3.25 -7.32 1.44
CA TYR A 57 4.60 -6.83 1.71
C TYR A 57 5.12 -5.88 0.63
N PHE A 58 6.02 -4.99 1.03
CA PHE A 58 6.80 -4.13 0.14
C PHE A 58 8.27 -4.16 0.54
N TYR A 59 9.15 -4.43 -0.42
CA TYR A 59 10.60 -4.42 -0.21
C TYR A 59 11.20 -3.12 -0.76
N GLY A 60 11.89 -2.36 0.09
CA GLY A 60 12.58 -1.13 -0.26
C GLY A 60 12.62 -0.11 0.89
N ASN A 61 13.29 1.02 0.71
CA ASN A 61 13.25 2.11 1.67
C ASN A 61 12.21 3.14 1.21
N ASP A 62 11.16 3.40 2.01
CA ASP A 62 10.12 4.35 1.65
C ASP A 62 9.65 5.17 2.85
N LYS A 63 9.86 6.50 2.76
CA LYS A 63 9.53 7.44 3.85
C LYS A 63 8.04 7.54 4.15
N ASP A 64 7.16 7.21 3.21
CA ASP A 64 5.72 7.22 3.47
C ASP A 64 5.29 5.96 4.21
N LEU A 65 5.92 4.81 3.91
CA LEU A 65 5.68 3.58 4.67
C LEU A 65 6.27 3.67 6.08
N ASP A 66 7.42 4.33 6.26
CA ASP A 66 7.96 4.63 7.59
C ASP A 66 6.96 5.40 8.48
N LYS A 67 6.26 6.40 7.93
CA LYS A 67 5.21 7.12 8.69
C LYS A 67 4.03 6.22 9.08
N LEU A 68 3.74 5.19 8.30
CA LEU A 68 2.68 4.23 8.61
C LEU A 68 3.11 3.25 9.70
N VAL A 69 4.40 2.90 9.75
CA VAL A 69 5.00 2.17 10.88
C VAL A 69 4.92 3.01 12.15
N GLU A 70 5.34 4.28 12.11
CA GLU A 70 5.24 5.20 13.25
C GLU A 70 3.80 5.39 13.75
N ALA A 71 2.83 5.37 12.82
CA ALA A 71 1.41 5.46 13.14
C ALA A 71 0.79 4.13 13.65
N GLY A 72 1.55 3.04 13.67
CA GLY A 72 1.09 1.72 14.13
C GLY A 72 0.26 0.92 13.13
N TYR A 73 0.24 1.31 11.84
CA TYR A 73 -0.51 0.60 10.79
C TYR A 73 0.32 -0.46 10.05
N MET A 74 1.64 -0.37 10.14
CA MET A 74 2.54 -1.32 9.49
C MET A 74 3.61 -1.77 10.47
N GLU A 75 4.13 -2.95 10.21
CA GLU A 75 5.37 -3.44 10.79
C GLU A 75 6.46 -3.42 9.71
N CYS A 76 7.72 -3.45 10.14
CA CYS A 76 8.83 -3.61 9.20
C CYS A 76 9.98 -4.42 9.78
N SER A 77 10.64 -5.21 8.93
CA SER A 77 11.96 -5.75 9.19
C SER A 77 13.02 -4.89 8.49
N THR A 78 14.20 -4.80 9.09
CA THR A 78 15.38 -4.18 8.48
C THR A 78 16.46 -5.23 8.33
N GLU A 79 16.97 -5.38 7.13
CA GLU A 79 18.06 -6.27 6.79
C GLU A 79 19.23 -5.47 6.21
N ILE A 80 20.45 -5.95 6.40
CA ILE A 80 21.65 -5.37 5.79
C ILE A 80 22.06 -6.29 4.65
N ALA A 81 21.84 -5.85 3.41
CA ALA A 81 22.25 -6.55 2.21
C ALA A 81 23.32 -5.72 1.50
N HIS A 82 24.47 -6.33 1.21
CA HIS A 82 25.60 -5.66 0.51
C HIS A 82 26.06 -4.33 1.15
N GLY A 83 25.93 -4.20 2.47
CA GLY A 83 26.29 -2.97 3.21
C GLY A 83 25.20 -1.89 3.22
N GLU A 84 24.09 -2.10 2.52
CA GLU A 84 22.93 -1.20 2.52
C GLU A 84 21.79 -1.75 3.38
N LYS A 85 21.16 -0.87 4.16
CA LYS A 85 19.96 -1.22 4.92
C LYS A 85 18.77 -1.26 3.96
N SER A 86 18.13 -2.42 3.85
CA SER A 86 16.88 -2.60 3.13
C SER A 86 15.76 -2.92 4.13
N LYS A 87 14.58 -2.39 3.88
CA LYS A 87 13.40 -2.65 4.71
C LYS A 87 12.37 -3.48 3.95
N THR A 88 11.67 -4.32 4.69
CA THR A 88 10.43 -4.96 4.23
C THR A 88 9.32 -4.49 5.13
N TYR A 89 8.23 -3.96 4.56
CA TYR A 89 7.06 -3.52 5.31
C TYR A 89 5.88 -4.43 5.03
N TRP A 90 4.99 -4.62 6.00
CA TRP A 90 3.70 -5.28 5.83
C TRP A 90 2.65 -4.62 6.71
N PHE A 91 1.39 -4.64 6.28
CA PHE A 91 0.29 -4.16 7.10
C PHE A 91 0.00 -5.15 8.24
N ASN A 92 -0.27 -4.60 9.42
CA ASN A 92 -0.96 -5.36 10.47
C ASN A 92 -2.49 -5.26 10.28
N ARG A 93 -3.26 -5.92 11.14
CA ARG A 93 -4.73 -5.95 11.06
C ARG A 93 -5.34 -4.54 11.10
N ASP A 94 -4.90 -3.71 12.04
CA ASP A 94 -5.37 -2.33 12.19
C ASP A 94 -5.06 -1.48 10.95
N GLY A 95 -3.91 -1.70 10.31
CA GLY A 95 -3.52 -1.05 9.08
C GLY A 95 -4.36 -1.47 7.87
N LEU A 96 -4.71 -2.75 7.76
CA LEU A 96 -5.62 -3.25 6.72
C LEU A 96 -7.04 -2.67 6.91
N ASP A 97 -7.52 -2.56 8.15
CA ASP A 97 -8.82 -1.94 8.46
C ASP A 97 -8.82 -0.44 8.22
N TRP A 98 -7.74 0.25 8.58
CA TRP A 98 -7.53 1.66 8.26
C TRP A 98 -7.56 1.87 6.74
N LEU A 99 -6.75 1.11 5.98
CA LEU A 99 -6.67 1.21 4.53
C LEU A 99 -8.03 0.92 3.89
N GLY A 100 -8.70 -0.14 4.34
CA GLY A 100 -10.04 -0.52 3.90
C GLY A 100 -11.05 0.61 4.09
N THR A 101 -11.01 1.28 5.25
CA THR A 101 -11.85 2.46 5.54
C THR A 101 -11.53 3.63 4.58
N GLN A 102 -10.26 3.86 4.25
CA GLN A 102 -9.88 4.94 3.33
C GLN A 102 -10.39 4.73 1.90
N ILE A 103 -10.57 3.48 1.47
CA ILE A 103 -10.92 3.13 0.08
C ILE A 103 -12.29 2.47 -0.07
N GLY A 104 -13.04 2.32 1.03
CA GLY A 104 -14.41 1.79 1.04
C GLY A 104 -14.50 0.30 0.74
N ILE A 105 -13.51 -0.50 1.17
CA ILE A 105 -13.50 -1.95 1.01
C ILE A 105 -13.11 -2.64 2.33
N HIS A 106 -13.58 -3.86 2.56
CA HIS A 106 -13.04 -4.71 3.62
C HIS A 106 -11.85 -5.50 3.06
N ILE A 107 -10.73 -5.54 3.77
CA ILE A 107 -9.50 -6.20 3.34
C ILE A 107 -9.21 -7.36 4.29
N TYR A 108 -9.24 -8.59 3.79
CA TYR A 108 -8.86 -9.78 4.58
C TYR A 108 -7.34 -9.86 4.75
N ASP A 109 -6.89 -10.71 5.67
CA ASP A 109 -5.48 -11.07 5.74
C ASP A 109 -5.08 -11.90 4.50
N GLU A 110 -3.78 -11.98 4.21
CA GLU A 110 -3.27 -12.78 3.10
C GLU A 110 -3.58 -14.27 3.28
N GLU A 111 -3.46 -14.78 4.51
CA GLU A 111 -3.54 -16.20 4.86
C GLU A 111 -4.97 -16.70 5.17
N ASN A 112 -5.90 -15.81 5.54
CA ASN A 112 -7.28 -16.15 5.95
C ASN A 112 -8.28 -16.19 4.78
#